data_AF-A0A7J7SJ29-F1
#
_entry.id   AF-A0A7J7SJ29-F1
#
_cell.length_a   1.000
_cell.length_b   1.000
_cell.length_c   1.000
_cell.angle_alpha   90.00
_cell.angle_beta   90.00
_cell.angle_gamma   90.00
#
_symmetry.space_group_name_H-M   'P 1'
#
loop_
_entity.id
_entity.type
_entity.pdbx_description
1 polymer ?
#
loop_
_entity_poly.entity_id
_entity_poly.type
_entity_poly.pdbx_seq_one_letter_code
_entity_poly.pdbx_strand_id
1 'polypeptide(L)' 'MKNKILIFGLFEETALAAFLSYCPGMDVALRMYPLKPSWWFCAFPYSFLIFVYDEIRKLILRRNPGGWVEKETYY' A
#
# COMPACT_ATOMS: atom_id res chain seq x y z
N MET A 1 5.24 -2.95 -15.07
CA MET A 1 6.10 -3.08 -13.87
C MET A 1 7.31 -3.92 -14.22
N LYS A 2 8.52 -3.35 -14.22
CA LYS A 2 9.77 -4.08 -14.57
C LYS A 2 10.66 -4.37 -13.36
N ASN A 3 10.35 -3.79 -12.20
CA ASN A 3 11.15 -3.95 -10.99
C ASN A 3 10.73 -5.22 -10.23
N LYS A 4 11.55 -6.28 -10.36
CA LYS A 4 11.33 -7.58 -9.71
C LYS A 4 11.49 -7.52 -8.19
N ILE A 5 12.39 -6.66 -7.69
CA ILE A 5 12.67 -6.52 -6.26
C ILE A 5 11.45 -5.90 -5.54
N LEU A 6 10.81 -4.91 -6.16
CA LEU A 6 9.61 -4.28 -5.60
C LEU A 6 8.43 -5.25 -5.52
N ILE A 7 8.24 -6.08 -6.54
CA ILE A 7 7.18 -7.11 -6.53
C ILE A 7 7.45 -8.16 -5.45
N PHE A 8 8.70 -8.58 -5.28
CA PHE A 8 9.09 -9.49 -4.21
C PHE A 8 8.86 -8.88 -2.82
N GLY A 9 9.20 -7.59 -2.65
CA GLY A 9 8.96 -6.86 -1.40
C GLY A 9 7.48 -6.82 -1.01
N LEU A 10 6.57 -6.54 -1.96
CA LEU A 10 5.13 -6.55 -1.70
C LEU A 10 4.62 -7.93 -1.23
N PHE A 11 5.17 -9.01 -1.80
CA PHE A 11 4.81 -10.37 -1.40
C PHE A 11 5.35 -10.71 -0.01
N GLU A 12 6.60 -10.34 0.27
CA GLU A 12 7.25 -10.54 1.58
C GLU A 12 6.52 -9.78 2.68
N GLU A 13 6.18 -8.51 2.47
CA GLU A 13 5.44 -7.69 3.42
C GLU A 13 4.07 -8.31 3.76
N THR A 14 3.34 -8.77 2.74
CA THR A 14 2.04 -9.42 2.93
C THR A 14 2.17 -10.75 3.68
N ALA A 15 3.18 -11.55 3.34
CA ALA A 15 3.45 -12.83 3.99
C ALA A 15 3.88 -12.64 5.46
N LEU A 16 4.70 -11.64 5.74
CA LEU A 16 5.15 -11.29 7.09
C LEU A 16 3.98 -10.76 7.93
N ALA A 17 3.13 -9.90 7.38
CA ALA A 17 1.92 -9.43 8.06
C ALA A 17 0.95 -10.57 8.42
N ALA A 18 0.78 -11.53 7.50
CA ALA A 18 -0.01 -12.74 7.76
C ALA A 18 0.66 -13.63 8.82
N PHE A 19 1.97 -13.83 8.76
CA PHE A 19 2.73 -14.59 9.75
C PHE A 19 2.59 -13.99 11.15
N LEU A 20 2.78 -12.67 11.30
CA LEU A 20 2.62 -11.98 12.57
C LEU A 20 1.18 -12.06 13.12
N SER A 21 0.18 -12.03 12.24
CA SER A 21 -1.22 -12.06 12.68
C SER A 21 -1.71 -13.45 13.08
N TYR A 22 -1.18 -14.52 12.45
CA TYR A 22 -1.70 -15.88 12.60
C TYR A 22 -0.76 -16.86 13.30
N CYS A 23 0.49 -16.50 13.59
CA CYS A 23 1.40 -17.39 14.31
C CYS A 23 1.08 -17.47 15.82
N PRO A 24 1.00 -18.68 16.38
CA PRO A 24 0.74 -18.87 17.81
C PRO A 24 1.93 -18.36 18.64
N GLY A 25 1.65 -17.62 19.73
CA GLY A 25 2.66 -17.01 20.60
C GLY A 25 2.95 -15.53 20.29
N MET A 26 2.42 -15.00 19.18
CA MET A 26 2.54 -13.57 18.86
C MET A 26 1.57 -12.68 19.66
N ASP A 27 0.53 -13.27 20.24
CA ASP A 27 -0.40 -12.65 21.17
C ASP A 27 0.28 -12.26 22.50
N VAL A 28 1.29 -13.03 22.91
CA VAL A 28 2.07 -12.76 24.13
C VAL A 28 3.24 -11.80 23.86
N ALA A 29 3.91 -11.95 22.72
CA ALA A 29 5.07 -11.14 22.37
C ALA A 29 4.71 -9.74 21.85
N LEU A 30 3.76 -9.63 20.92
CA LEU A 30 3.38 -8.38 20.24
C LEU A 30 1.91 -7.99 20.45
N ARG A 31 1.12 -8.78 21.18
CA ARG A 31 -0.34 -8.57 21.35
C ARG A 31 -1.09 -8.48 20.02
N MET A 32 -0.61 -9.19 19.00
CA MET A 32 -1.32 -9.32 17.73
C MET A 32 -2.29 -10.50 17.81
N TYR A 33 -3.54 -10.24 17.45
CA TYR A 33 -4.61 -11.23 17.44
C TYR A 33 -4.93 -11.64 16.00
N PRO A 34 -5.42 -12.87 15.79
CA PRO A 34 -5.81 -13.34 14.47
C PRO A 34 -6.94 -12.48 13.91
N LEU A 35 -6.68 -11.85 12.76
CA LEU A 35 -7.66 -11.06 12.02
C LEU A 35 -8.66 -11.97 11.32
N LYS A 36 -9.95 -11.60 11.30
CA LYS A 36 -10.93 -12.30 10.45
C LYS A 36 -10.71 -11.90 8.99
N PRO A 37 -10.97 -12.78 8.00
CA PRO A 37 -10.73 -12.48 6.58
C PRO A 37 -11.42 -11.20 6.07
N SER A 38 -12.58 -10.83 6.63
CA SER A 38 -13.28 -9.59 6.27
C SER A 38 -12.49 -8.31 6.59
N TRP A 39 -11.60 -8.34 7.59
CA TRP A 39 -10.85 -7.17 8.07
C TRP A 39 -9.72 -6.79 7.13
N TRP A 40 -9.20 -7.76 6.37
CA TRP A 40 -8.22 -7.52 5.32
C TRP A 40 -8.77 -6.61 4.22
N PHE A 41 -10.07 -6.72 3.92
CA PHE A 41 -10.71 -5.93 2.87
C PHE A 41 -11.13 -4.52 3.31
N CYS A 42 -11.10 -4.20 4.60
CA CYS A 42 -11.47 -2.88 5.09
C CYS A 42 -10.58 -1.75 4.54
N ALA A 43 -9.28 -2.02 4.35
CA ALA A 43 -8.32 -1.05 3.82
C ALA A 43 -8.25 -1.03 2.28
N PHE A 44 -8.83 -2.03 1.61
CA PHE A 44 -8.81 -2.15 0.15
C PHE A 44 -9.40 -0.94 -0.60
N PRO A 45 -10.58 -0.38 -0.23
CA PRO A 45 -11.12 0.80 -0.92
C PRO A 45 -10.24 2.04 -0.75
N TYR A 46 -9.56 2.19 0.38
CA TYR A 46 -8.63 3.30 0.61
C TYR A 46 -7.36 3.16 -0.22
N SER A 47 -6.80 1.95 -0.32
CA SER A 47 -5.65 1.67 -1.19
C SER A 47 -5.98 1.98 -2.66
N PHE A 48 -7.17 1.59 -3.13
CA PHE A 48 -7.62 1.92 -4.48
C PHE A 48 -7.75 3.43 -4.71
N LEU A 49 -8.27 4.18 -3.74
CA LEU A 49 -8.38 5.63 -3.82
C LEU A 49 -6.99 6.30 -3.92
N ILE A 50 -6.02 5.84 -3.13
CA ILE A 50 -4.63 6.35 -3.19
C ILE A 50 -4.03 6.09 -4.58
N PHE A 51 -4.23 4.90 -5.13
CA PHE A 51 -3.76 4.57 -6.47
C PHE A 51 -4.39 5.48 -7.54
N VAL A 52 -5.71 5.67 -7.51
CA VAL A 52 -6.42 6.54 -8.44
C VAL A 52 -5.95 7.99 -8.31
N TYR A 53 -5.81 8.49 -7.08
CA TYR A 53 -5.33 9.84 -6.81
C TYR A 53 -3.93 10.06 -7.39
N ASP A 54 -3.01 9.13 -7.17
CA ASP A 54 -1.63 9.23 -7.67
C ASP A 54 -1.57 9.17 -9.21
N GLU A 55 -2.35 8.29 -9.83
CA GLU A 55 -2.43 8.22 -11.30
C GLU A 55 -3.04 9.49 -11.91
N ILE A 56 -4.08 10.07 -11.30
CA ILE A 56 -4.67 11.34 -11.74
C ILE A 56 -3.64 12.47 -11.60
N ARG A 57 -2.93 12.56 -10.47
CA ARG A 57 -1.86 13.55 -10.26
C ARG A 57 -0.78 13.43 -11.33
N LYS A 58 -0.28 12.22 -11.58
CA LYS A 58 0.71 11.94 -12.64
C LYS A 58 0.19 12.27 -14.03
N LEU A 59 -1.09 12.04 -14.32
CA LEU A 59 -1.72 12.38 -15.60
C LEU A 59 -1.79 13.91 -15.80
N ILE A 60 -2.19 14.65 -14.78
CA ILE A 60 -2.25 16.12 -14.81
C ILE A 60 -0.85 16.72 -15.02
N LEU A 61 0.16 16.19 -14.32
CA LEU A 61 1.56 16.58 -14.50
C LEU A 61 2.05 16.35 -15.94
N ARG A 62 1.73 15.20 -16.55
CA ARG A 62 2.11 14.92 -17.95
C ARG A 62 1.39 15.79 -18.97
N ARG A 63 0.16 16.25 -18.68
CA ARG A 63 -0.64 17.09 -19.59
C ARG A 63 -0.28 18.57 -19.52
N ASN A 64 0.10 19.09 -18.36
CA ASN A 64 0.41 20.51 -18.14
C ASN A 64 1.80 20.69 -17.49
N PRO A 65 2.89 20.56 -18.27
CA PRO A 65 4.23 20.86 -17.76
C PRO A 65 4.33 22.36 -17.41
N GLY A 66 4.74 22.68 -16.18
CA GLY A 66 4.89 24.02 -15.62
C GLY A 66 3.71 24.53 -14.76
N GLY A 67 2.68 23.71 -14.53
CA GLY A 67 1.51 24.07 -13.75
C GLY A 67 1.73 24.13 -12.22
N TRP A 68 0.76 24.68 -11.48
CA TRP A 68 0.80 24.79 -10.01
C TRP A 68 0.98 23.44 -9.31
N VAL A 69 0.37 22.37 -9.85
CA VAL A 69 0.50 20.99 -9.34
C VAL A 69 1.95 20.48 -9.42
N GLU A 70 2.73 20.88 -10.43
CA GLU A 70 4.15 20.54 -10.53
C GLU A 70 5.02 21.35 -9.58
N LYS A 71 4.65 22.60 -9.29
CA LYS A 71 5.42 23.44 -8.36
C LYS A 71 5.23 23.07 -6.89
N GLU A 72 4.05 22.54 -6.53
CA GLU A 72 3.69 22.26 -5.13
C GLU A 72 3.75 20.76 -4.76
N THR A 73 3.55 19.84 -5.72
CA THR A 73 3.40 18.40 -5.42
C THR A 73 4.42 17.49 -6.11
N TYR A 74 5.43 18.07 -6.76
CA TYR A 74 6.54 17.34 -7.38
C TYR A 74 7.68 17.18 -6.38
N TYR A 75 7.83 15.94 -5.90
CA TYR A 75 8.96 15.46 -5.11
C TYR A 75 9.47 14.16 -5.72
#